data_AF-A0A1F7NSW8-F1
#
_entry.id   AF-A0A1F7NSW8-F1
#
_cell.length_a   1.000
_cell.length_b   1.000
_cell.length_c   1.000
_cell.angle_alpha   90.00
_cell.angle_beta   90.00
_cell.angle_gamma   90.00
#
_symmetry.space_group_name_H-M   'P 1'
#
loop_
_entity.id
_entity.type
_entity.pdbx_description
1 polymer ?
#
loop_
_entity_poly.entity_id
_entity_poly.type
_entity_poly.pdbx_seq_one_letter_code
_entity_poly.pdbx_strand_id
1 'polypeptide(L)'
;RGELHPSSDIDVMVIYDGELGPHVQRITQELLYTLWDLGLQVGHSCRSLPDCLAMARTDFPSRTSMQEARYVAGDRLLFRRFQKVLRENLYRKDFAGFLETALGERDQRYRKFGASPYIGEPNVKESAGGLRDIHTAMWLASAKFGARTLRELADKGLITDREQRSADEALTFLWRVRNELHFLSGHKNDVLSHALQPEIARNLGYADAGGVLGVERFMREYYLHARVIHRVARRLIARCQETLSRRGSAQRGLRQQALADGLLFFDGRLHAVEPGDRIFREDPARLMKVFWHAHRLGCELSIDLERVIEESLDLIDERFQRSAEVRALLLAICRNWGRVATTLREMHELGVLGRYLPEWGALTCLVQYDAYHKFSADQHSLLAVETLESLAPGQSAESEGIARVLTEVEKPELLILGMLLHDIGKAKGHGHVEKGIPLIKALVARLGPPPEEATALVFLVQHHLLMSHVAQRRDIDDPKTVEQLAAATRDPQWLRMLYLLTYADMKAVGPGVLTSWRAA
;
A
#
# COMPACT_ATOMS: atom_id res chain seq x y z
N ARG A 1 -18.68 -5.64 18.31
CA ARG A 1 -18.86 -4.63 17.24
C ARG A 1 -20.24 -4.77 16.59
N GLY A 2 -20.74 -3.75 15.90
CA GLY A 2 -22.03 -3.77 15.17
C GLY A 2 -21.88 -4.10 13.68
N GLU A 3 -20.80 -4.80 13.30
CA GLU A 3 -20.34 -5.01 11.92
C GLU A 3 -20.55 -6.46 11.51
N LEU A 4 -21.77 -6.98 11.66
CA LEU A 4 -22.08 -8.35 11.27
C LEU A 4 -22.27 -8.43 9.75
N HIS A 5 -21.56 -9.37 9.12
CA HIS A 5 -21.77 -9.73 7.71
C HIS A 5 -22.56 -11.04 7.64
N PRO A 6 -23.23 -11.33 6.52
CA PRO A 6 -23.78 -12.67 6.25
C PRO A 6 -22.73 -13.74 6.54
N SER A 7 -23.13 -14.92 7.05
CA SER A 7 -22.21 -16.02 7.34
C SER A 7 -21.05 -15.69 8.31
N SER A 8 -21.13 -14.58 9.07
CA SER A 8 -20.17 -14.29 10.13
C SER A 8 -20.52 -15.04 11.41
N ASP A 9 -19.48 -15.53 12.08
CA ASP A 9 -19.58 -16.08 13.42
C ASP A 9 -20.06 -15.00 14.41
N ILE A 10 -20.83 -15.40 15.42
CA ILE A 10 -21.28 -14.54 16.51
C ILE A 10 -20.55 -14.93 17.78
N ASP A 11 -19.83 -13.99 18.39
CA ASP A 11 -19.20 -14.20 19.69
C ASP A 11 -20.07 -13.67 20.83
N VAL A 12 -20.46 -14.56 21.75
CA VAL A 12 -21.23 -14.23 22.96
C VAL A 12 -20.38 -14.50 24.21
N MET A 13 -20.21 -13.50 25.05
CA MET A 13 -19.55 -13.65 26.34
C MET A 13 -20.51 -13.35 27.48
N VAL A 14 -20.73 -14.34 28.34
CA VAL A 14 -21.45 -14.19 29.61
C VAL A 14 -20.45 -13.86 30.69
N ILE A 15 -20.64 -12.71 31.36
CA ILE A 15 -19.80 -12.27 32.47
C ILE A 15 -20.61 -12.42 33.76
N TYR A 16 -20.01 -13.01 34.79
CA TYR A 16 -20.58 -13.13 36.12
C TYR A 16 -19.62 -12.61 37.21
N ASP A 17 -20.16 -12.35 38.39
CA ASP A 17 -19.42 -11.93 39.59
C ASP A 17 -19.47 -13.05 40.64
N GLY A 18 -18.36 -13.33 41.32
CA GLY A 18 -18.25 -14.45 42.26
C GLY A 18 -18.09 -15.83 41.61
N GLU A 19 -18.64 -16.87 42.24
CA GLU A 19 -18.57 -18.26 41.76
C GLU A 19 -19.62 -18.55 40.68
N LEU A 20 -19.30 -19.52 39.81
CA LEU A 20 -20.22 -19.97 38.76
C LEU A 20 -21.40 -20.75 39.37
N GLY A 21 -22.48 -20.05 39.68
CA GLY A 21 -23.68 -20.65 40.24
C GLY A 21 -24.53 -21.44 39.20
N PRO A 22 -25.37 -22.40 39.64
CA PRO A 22 -26.24 -23.17 38.76
C PRO A 22 -27.18 -22.32 37.88
N HIS A 23 -27.57 -21.15 38.36
CA HIS A 23 -28.42 -20.21 37.62
C HIS A 23 -27.73 -19.66 36.36
N VAL A 24 -26.46 -19.24 36.48
CA VAL A 24 -25.67 -18.71 35.36
C VAL A 24 -25.40 -19.81 34.33
N GLN A 25 -25.10 -21.03 34.79
CA GLN A 25 -24.93 -22.18 33.90
C GLN A 25 -26.18 -22.46 33.08
N ARG A 26 -27.35 -22.50 33.74
CA ARG A 26 -28.64 -22.77 33.08
C ARG A 26 -28.97 -21.70 32.03
N ILE A 27 -28.87 -20.42 32.39
CA ILE A 27 -29.11 -19.31 31.46
C ILE A 27 -28.16 -19.38 30.26
N THR A 28 -26.88 -19.67 30.51
CA THR A 28 -25.88 -19.78 29.45
C THR A 28 -26.24 -20.92 28.49
N GLN A 29 -26.61 -22.10 29.02
CA GLN A 29 -27.02 -23.24 28.19
C GLN A 29 -28.28 -22.94 27.38
N GLU A 30 -29.33 -22.42 28.00
CA GLU A 30 -30.59 -22.09 27.32
C GLU A 30 -30.39 -21.06 26.21
N LEU A 31 -29.56 -20.03 26.46
CA LEU A 31 -29.19 -19.04 25.45
C LEU A 31 -28.47 -19.70 24.27
N LEU A 32 -27.49 -20.56 24.53
CA LEU A 32 -26.69 -21.19 23.47
C LEU A 32 -27.51 -22.16 22.63
N TYR A 33 -28.33 -23.01 23.26
CA TYR A 33 -29.23 -23.91 22.54
C TYR A 33 -30.19 -23.12 21.66
N THR A 34 -30.77 -22.04 22.17
CA THR A 34 -31.66 -21.18 21.36
C THR A 34 -30.93 -20.61 20.14
N LEU A 35 -29.69 -20.13 20.28
CA LEU A 35 -28.96 -19.57 19.14
C LEU A 35 -28.56 -20.65 18.11
N TRP A 36 -28.21 -21.85 18.57
CA TRP A 36 -27.92 -22.97 17.69
C TRP A 36 -29.16 -23.50 16.97
N ASP A 37 -30.31 -23.56 17.65
CA ASP A 37 -31.60 -23.95 17.05
C ASP A 37 -32.04 -22.96 15.96
N LEU A 38 -31.63 -21.70 16.07
CA LEU A 38 -31.80 -20.67 15.03
C LEU A 38 -30.79 -20.82 13.88
N GLY A 39 -29.88 -21.80 13.91
CA GLY A 39 -28.87 -22.06 12.89
C GLY A 39 -27.67 -21.11 12.93
N LEU A 40 -27.47 -20.37 14.04
CA LEU A 40 -26.37 -19.42 14.16
C LEU A 40 -25.06 -20.12 14.57
N GLN A 41 -23.96 -19.73 13.94
CA GLN A 41 -22.62 -20.14 14.35
C GLN A 41 -22.17 -19.25 15.52
N VAL A 42 -22.15 -19.81 16.73
CA VAL A 42 -21.89 -19.05 17.97
C VAL A 42 -20.60 -19.52 18.65
N GLY A 43 -19.61 -18.64 18.69
CA GLY A 43 -18.51 -18.71 19.65
C GLY A 43 -19.00 -18.23 21.01
N HIS A 44 -18.67 -18.95 22.09
CA HIS A 44 -19.15 -18.56 23.43
C HIS A 44 -18.10 -18.69 24.52
N SER A 45 -18.25 -17.87 25.55
CA SER A 45 -17.50 -18.02 26.79
C SER A 45 -18.32 -17.55 28.00
N CYS A 46 -18.13 -18.21 29.13
CA CYS A 46 -18.69 -17.83 30.42
C CYS A 46 -17.53 -17.57 31.38
N ARG A 47 -17.35 -16.34 31.86
CA ARG A 47 -16.15 -15.92 32.58
C ARG A 47 -16.45 -15.02 33.76
N SER A 48 -15.72 -15.23 34.86
CA SER A 48 -15.63 -14.24 35.92
C SER A 48 -14.73 -13.06 35.50
N LEU A 49 -14.78 -11.93 36.22
CA LEU A 49 -13.86 -10.81 35.96
C LEU A 49 -12.37 -11.20 36.06
N PRO A 50 -11.92 -11.99 37.06
CA PRO A 50 -10.56 -12.53 37.07
C PRO A 50 -10.22 -13.38 35.84
N ASP A 51 -11.13 -14.24 35.37
CA ASP A 51 -10.89 -15.09 34.21
C ASP A 51 -10.76 -14.28 32.92
N CYS A 52 -11.58 -13.22 32.77
CA CYS A 52 -11.45 -12.27 31.66
C CYS A 52 -10.05 -11.65 31.64
N LEU A 53 -9.54 -11.22 32.79
CA LEU A 53 -8.18 -10.68 32.89
C LEU A 53 -7.11 -11.72 32.57
N ALA A 54 -7.24 -12.92 33.11
CA ALA A 54 -6.27 -14.00 32.89
C ALA A 54 -6.19 -14.35 31.39
N MET A 55 -7.34 -14.54 30.74
CA MET A 55 -7.37 -14.84 29.30
C MET A 55 -6.88 -13.71 28.44
N ALA A 56 -7.26 -12.47 28.75
CA ALA A 56 -6.81 -11.32 27.97
C ALA A 56 -5.29 -11.09 28.06
N ARG A 57 -4.58 -11.70 29.01
CA ARG A 57 -3.11 -11.66 29.09
C ARG A 57 -2.44 -12.71 28.22
N THR A 58 -3.06 -13.88 28.05
CA THR A 58 -2.43 -15.04 27.41
C THR A 58 -2.98 -15.35 26.03
N ASP A 59 -4.16 -14.84 25.66
CA ASP A 59 -4.81 -15.08 24.39
C ASP A 59 -5.19 -13.76 23.68
N PHE A 60 -4.51 -13.48 22.56
CA PHE A 60 -4.68 -12.25 21.80
C PHE A 60 -6.07 -12.11 21.15
N PRO A 61 -6.66 -13.16 20.54
CA PRO A 61 -8.05 -13.13 20.06
C PRO A 61 -9.06 -12.76 21.16
N SER A 62 -8.95 -13.37 22.35
CA SER A 62 -9.80 -13.06 23.50
C SER A 62 -9.60 -11.61 23.96
N ARG A 63 -8.34 -11.14 24.04
CA ARG A 63 -7.99 -9.76 24.44
C ARG A 63 -8.64 -8.73 23.52
N THR A 64 -8.56 -8.94 22.20
CA THR A 64 -9.12 -8.03 21.20
C THR A 64 -10.63 -8.10 21.16
N SER A 65 -11.24 -9.30 21.19
CA SER A 65 -12.70 -9.46 21.26
C SER A 65 -13.31 -8.77 22.49
N MET A 66 -12.69 -8.95 23.67
CA MET A 66 -13.11 -8.29 24.91
C MET A 66 -12.98 -6.76 24.89
N GLN A 67 -11.96 -6.23 24.19
CA GLN A 67 -11.79 -4.78 24.03
C GLN A 67 -13.01 -4.13 23.36
N GLU A 68 -13.68 -4.90 22.51
CA GLU A 68 -14.73 -4.47 21.59
C GLU A 68 -16.11 -5.01 21.95
N ALA A 69 -16.17 -5.61 23.15
CA ALA A 69 -17.40 -6.07 23.75
C ALA A 69 -18.42 -4.92 23.80
N ARG A 70 -19.63 -5.25 23.36
CA ARG A 70 -20.80 -4.37 23.43
C ARG A 70 -21.75 -4.95 24.46
N TYR A 71 -22.29 -4.09 25.31
CA TYR A 71 -23.36 -4.48 26.22
C TYR A 71 -24.61 -4.87 25.40
N VAL A 72 -25.11 -6.08 25.64
CA VAL A 72 -26.34 -6.59 25.03
C VAL A 72 -27.48 -6.59 26.06
N ALA A 73 -27.30 -7.27 27.18
CA ALA A 73 -28.28 -7.39 28.26
C ALA A 73 -27.61 -7.67 29.62
N GLY A 74 -28.38 -7.66 30.71
CA GLY A 74 -27.93 -7.97 32.07
C GLY A 74 -27.47 -6.75 32.88
N ASP A 75 -26.56 -6.94 33.84
CA ASP A 75 -26.11 -5.88 34.74
C ASP A 75 -25.13 -4.89 34.05
N ARG A 76 -25.56 -3.63 33.91
CA ARG A 76 -24.74 -2.54 33.35
C ARG A 76 -23.58 -2.14 34.26
N LEU A 77 -23.71 -2.24 35.58
CA LEU A 77 -22.64 -1.95 36.53
C LEU A 77 -21.54 -2.99 36.43
N LEU A 78 -21.89 -4.28 36.31
CA LEU A 78 -20.91 -5.34 36.07
C LEU A 78 -20.15 -5.12 34.75
N PHE A 79 -20.87 -4.78 33.66
CA PHE A 79 -20.22 -4.48 32.38
C PHE A 79 -19.28 -3.27 32.46
N ARG A 80 -19.66 -2.19 33.17
CA ARG A 80 -18.78 -1.03 33.40
C ARG A 80 -17.55 -1.41 34.23
N ARG A 81 -17.71 -2.26 35.25
CA ARG A 81 -16.60 -2.80 36.05
C ARG A 81 -15.65 -3.60 35.17
N PHE A 82 -16.16 -4.52 34.34
CA PHE A 82 -15.40 -5.25 33.33
C PHE A 82 -14.56 -4.33 32.43
N GLN A 83 -15.19 -3.31 31.82
CA GLN A 83 -14.48 -2.37 30.95
C GLN A 83 -13.39 -1.57 31.68
N LYS A 84 -13.65 -1.17 32.94
CA LYS A 84 -12.68 -0.46 33.77
C LYS A 84 -11.47 -1.36 34.09
N VAL A 85 -11.74 -2.59 34.52
CA VAL A 85 -10.73 -3.57 34.91
C VAL A 85 -9.77 -3.91 33.76
N LEU A 86 -10.30 -4.18 32.56
CA LEU A 86 -9.45 -4.42 31.37
C LEU A 86 -8.60 -3.19 31.02
N ARG A 87 -9.19 -1.99 31.07
CA ARG A 87 -8.50 -0.73 30.77
C ARG A 87 -7.32 -0.47 31.70
N GLU A 88 -7.53 -0.63 33.00
CA GLU A 88 -6.53 -0.32 34.02
C GLU A 88 -5.43 -1.38 34.10
N ASN A 89 -5.75 -2.65 33.86
CA ASN A 89 -4.81 -3.75 34.12
C ASN A 89 -4.13 -4.34 32.89
N LEU A 90 -4.63 -4.08 31.68
CA LEU A 90 -4.04 -4.58 30.44
C LEU A 90 -3.51 -3.44 29.59
N TYR A 91 -4.41 -2.59 29.10
CA TYR A 91 -4.04 -1.61 28.06
C TYR A 91 -3.14 -0.48 28.60
N ARG A 92 -3.32 -0.05 29.86
CA ARG A 92 -2.45 0.98 30.47
C ARG A 92 -1.10 0.44 30.95
N LYS A 93 -1.07 -0.78 31.49
CA LYS A 93 0.14 -1.37 32.11
C LYS A 93 1.05 -2.04 31.08
N ASP A 94 0.49 -2.63 30.04
CA ASP A 94 1.19 -3.43 29.04
C ASP A 94 0.77 -3.02 27.62
N PHE A 95 1.02 -1.75 27.28
CA PHE A 95 0.81 -1.28 25.90
C PHE A 95 1.92 -1.73 24.96
N ALA A 96 3.16 -1.80 25.45
CA ALA A 96 4.32 -2.18 24.63
C ALA A 96 4.22 -3.64 24.17
N GLY A 97 3.93 -4.58 25.08
CA GLY A 97 3.70 -5.98 24.71
C GLY A 97 2.50 -6.14 23.79
N PHE A 98 1.41 -5.41 24.04
CA PHE A 98 0.24 -5.43 23.15
C PHE A 98 0.55 -4.97 21.73
N LEU A 99 1.33 -3.90 21.60
CA LEU A 99 1.77 -3.37 20.32
C LEU A 99 2.63 -4.40 19.58
N GLU A 100 3.61 -4.99 20.26
CA GLU A 100 4.48 -6.01 19.69
C GLU A 100 3.69 -7.23 19.20
N THR A 101 2.78 -7.77 20.03
CA THR A 101 1.91 -8.89 19.64
C THR A 101 1.03 -8.51 18.44
N ALA A 102 0.40 -7.33 18.44
CA ALA A 102 -0.46 -6.90 17.35
C ALA A 102 0.29 -6.73 16.01
N LEU A 103 1.55 -6.28 16.06
CA LEU A 103 2.42 -6.18 14.89
C LEU A 103 2.86 -7.58 14.40
N GLY A 104 3.20 -8.49 15.31
CA GLY A 104 3.53 -9.88 14.98
C GLY A 104 2.39 -10.60 14.26
N GLU A 105 1.16 -10.47 14.78
CA GLU A 105 -0.06 -11.02 14.18
C GLU A 105 -0.32 -10.43 12.78
N ARG A 106 -0.15 -9.11 12.62
CA ARG A 106 -0.25 -8.44 11.32
C ARG A 106 0.77 -9.00 10.33
N ASP A 107 2.02 -9.14 10.74
CA ASP A 107 3.10 -9.58 9.85
C ASP A 107 2.93 -11.05 9.45
N GLN A 108 2.48 -11.92 10.36
CA GLN A 108 2.12 -13.30 10.05
C GLN A 108 0.99 -13.37 9.02
N ARG A 109 -0.04 -12.54 9.20
CA ARG A 109 -1.15 -12.41 8.27
C ARG A 109 -0.69 -11.93 6.89
N TYR A 110 0.15 -10.91 6.82
CA TYR A 110 0.73 -10.43 5.57
C TYR A 110 1.56 -11.49 4.84
N ARG A 111 2.30 -12.34 5.56
CA ARG A 111 3.00 -13.48 4.92
C ARG A 111 2.04 -14.50 4.31
N LYS A 112 0.86 -14.68 4.91
CA LYS A 112 -0.13 -15.68 4.47
C LYS A 112 -1.06 -15.18 3.36
N PHE A 113 -1.52 -13.93 3.46
CA PHE A 113 -2.55 -13.36 2.58
C PHE A 113 -2.02 -12.22 1.70
N GLY A 114 -0.76 -11.83 1.89
CA GLY A 114 -0.06 -10.83 1.12
C GLY A 114 0.03 -9.45 1.79
N ALA A 115 1.21 -8.84 1.65
CA ALA A 115 1.60 -7.58 2.29
C ALA A 115 1.31 -6.31 1.46
N SER A 116 0.66 -6.46 0.29
CA SER A 116 0.38 -5.38 -0.65
C SER A 116 -1.13 -5.21 -0.82
N PRO A 117 -1.66 -3.98 -0.85
CA PRO A 117 -3.07 -3.74 -1.16
C PRO A 117 -3.41 -3.97 -2.64
N TYR A 118 -2.42 -4.27 -3.48
CA TYR A 118 -2.55 -4.34 -4.94
C TYR A 118 -2.48 -5.78 -5.49
N ILE A 119 -2.92 -6.74 -4.69
CA ILE A 119 -2.88 -8.17 -5.05
C ILE A 119 -4.12 -8.51 -5.89
N GLY A 120 -3.89 -9.19 -7.03
CA GLY A 120 -4.95 -9.61 -7.97
C GLY A 120 -6.12 -10.37 -7.36
N GLU A 121 -5.87 -11.26 -6.40
CA GLU A 121 -6.91 -12.03 -5.68
C GLU A 121 -6.80 -11.79 -4.17
N PRO A 122 -7.24 -10.64 -3.66
CA PRO A 122 -7.02 -10.24 -2.29
C PRO A 122 -8.00 -10.93 -1.34
N ASN A 123 -7.56 -11.16 -0.10
CA ASN A 123 -8.48 -11.43 1.01
C ASN A 123 -8.99 -10.10 1.55
N VAL A 124 -10.28 -9.80 1.37
CA VAL A 124 -10.92 -8.52 1.74
C VAL A 124 -10.81 -8.21 3.23
N LYS A 125 -10.65 -9.24 4.05
CA LYS A 125 -10.49 -9.11 5.49
C LYS A 125 -9.03 -9.09 5.91
N GLU A 126 -8.22 -10.01 5.39
CA GLU A 126 -6.92 -10.33 5.96
C GLU A 126 -5.71 -9.88 5.10
N SER A 127 -5.85 -9.49 3.83
CA SER A 127 -4.73 -8.90 3.07
C SER A 127 -4.41 -7.48 3.56
N ALA A 128 -3.24 -6.94 3.19
CA ALA A 128 -2.92 -5.52 3.41
C ALA A 128 -3.99 -4.64 2.74
N GLY A 129 -4.44 -3.59 3.44
CA GLY A 129 -5.58 -2.77 3.04
C GLY A 129 -6.95 -3.40 3.29
N GLY A 130 -7.00 -4.62 3.84
CA GLY A 130 -8.24 -5.28 4.25
C GLY A 130 -8.77 -4.79 5.60
N LEU A 131 -9.96 -5.28 5.97
CA LEU A 131 -10.65 -4.88 7.22
C LEU A 131 -9.78 -5.07 8.48
N ARG A 132 -8.92 -6.10 8.52
CA ARG A 132 -8.07 -6.37 9.69
C ARG A 132 -7.04 -5.27 9.94
N ASP A 133 -6.56 -4.58 8.90
CA ASP A 133 -5.60 -3.46 9.06
C ASP A 133 -6.19 -2.36 9.92
N ILE A 134 -7.43 -1.91 9.60
CA ILE A 134 -8.08 -0.88 10.39
C ILE A 134 -8.41 -1.41 11.79
N HIS A 135 -8.81 -2.68 11.92
CA HIS A 135 -9.12 -3.27 13.21
C HIS A 135 -7.91 -3.25 14.13
N THR A 136 -6.76 -3.69 13.65
CA THR A 136 -5.49 -3.66 14.39
C THR A 136 -5.15 -2.23 14.82
N ALA A 137 -5.27 -1.26 13.91
CA ALA A 137 -5.00 0.13 14.20
C ALA A 137 -5.97 0.71 15.25
N MET A 138 -7.27 0.39 15.15
CA MET A 138 -8.30 0.80 16.11
C MET A 138 -8.12 0.15 17.48
N TRP A 139 -7.70 -1.11 17.56
CA TRP A 139 -7.39 -1.77 18.83
C TRP A 139 -6.24 -1.07 19.55
N LEU A 140 -5.16 -0.74 18.82
CA LEU A 140 -4.02 -0.03 19.37
C LEU A 140 -4.40 1.39 19.79
N ALA A 141 -5.16 2.11 18.96
CA ALA A 141 -5.60 3.46 19.27
C ALA A 141 -6.60 3.52 20.43
N SER A 142 -7.48 2.54 20.55
CA SER A 142 -8.38 2.37 21.69
C SER A 142 -7.60 2.07 22.97
N ALA A 143 -6.58 1.22 22.90
CA ALA A 143 -5.71 0.93 24.04
C ALA A 143 -4.87 2.14 24.47
N LYS A 144 -4.31 2.88 23.50
CA LYS A 144 -3.39 3.99 23.76
C LYS A 144 -4.08 5.30 24.08
N PHE A 145 -5.04 5.68 23.23
CA PHE A 145 -5.67 6.99 23.22
C PHE A 145 -7.13 6.94 23.71
N GLY A 146 -7.67 5.75 23.97
CA GLY A 146 -9.06 5.59 24.40
C GLY A 146 -10.07 5.97 23.33
N ALA A 147 -9.70 5.94 22.05
CA ALA A 147 -10.57 6.23 20.91
C ALA A 147 -11.10 4.93 20.30
N ARG A 148 -12.42 4.79 20.18
CA ARG A 148 -13.10 3.57 19.75
C ARG A 148 -13.75 3.65 18.38
N THR A 149 -13.79 4.84 17.79
CA THR A 149 -14.33 5.09 16.44
C THR A 149 -13.39 5.97 15.65
N LEU A 150 -13.49 5.95 14.32
CA LEU A 150 -12.75 6.87 13.45
C LEU A 150 -13.10 8.33 13.76
N ARG A 151 -14.37 8.60 14.10
CA ARG A 151 -14.81 9.93 14.56
C ARG A 151 -14.08 10.38 15.83
N GLU A 152 -13.99 9.52 16.84
CA GLU A 152 -13.26 9.83 18.08
C GLU A 152 -11.75 10.04 17.85
N LEU A 153 -11.16 9.41 16.81
CA LEU A 153 -9.78 9.69 16.42
C LEU A 153 -9.63 11.08 15.81
N ALA A 154 -10.56 11.48 14.94
CA ALA A 154 -10.57 12.80 14.33
C ALA A 154 -10.79 13.89 15.39
N ASP A 155 -11.76 13.72 16.29
CA ASP A 155 -12.04 14.66 17.38
C ASP A 155 -10.82 14.84 18.33
N LYS A 156 -9.93 13.85 18.41
CA LYS A 156 -8.66 13.89 19.16
C LYS A 156 -7.45 14.37 18.35
N GLY A 157 -7.64 14.75 17.08
CA GLY A 157 -6.56 15.15 16.16
C GLY A 157 -5.58 14.02 15.81
N LEU A 158 -5.97 12.75 16.00
CA LEU A 158 -5.14 11.59 15.70
C LEU A 158 -5.13 11.27 14.20
N ILE A 159 -6.24 11.56 13.53
CA ILE A 159 -6.41 11.56 12.07
C ILE A 159 -7.07 12.87 11.65
N THR A 160 -6.96 13.24 10.37
CA THR A 160 -7.66 14.41 9.82
C THR A 160 -9.12 14.07 9.49
N ASP A 161 -9.98 15.08 9.35
CA ASP A 161 -11.36 14.87 8.88
C ASP A 161 -11.43 14.25 7.48
N ARG A 162 -10.43 14.54 6.63
CA ARG A 162 -10.30 13.94 5.31
C ARG A 162 -9.94 12.46 5.40
N GLU A 163 -9.00 12.09 6.26
CA GLU A 163 -8.63 10.70 6.55
C GLU A 163 -9.81 9.91 7.13
N GLN A 164 -10.61 10.54 8.00
CA GLN A 164 -11.81 9.91 8.55
C GLN A 164 -12.86 9.62 7.48
N ARG A 165 -13.23 10.61 6.66
CA ARG A 165 -14.24 10.43 5.60
C ARG A 165 -13.81 9.36 4.58
N SER A 166 -12.57 9.40 4.12
CA SER A 166 -12.09 8.43 3.14
C SER A 166 -12.00 7.02 3.72
N ALA A 167 -11.63 6.87 5.00
CA ALA A 167 -11.65 5.58 5.68
C ALA A 167 -13.08 5.04 5.85
N ASP A 168 -14.07 5.86 6.19
CA ASP A 168 -15.47 5.44 6.29
C ASP A 168 -16.03 4.99 4.94
N GLU A 169 -15.75 5.73 3.86
CA GLU A 169 -16.10 5.35 2.49
C GLU A 169 -15.46 4.01 2.11
N ALA A 170 -14.16 3.84 2.40
CA ALA A 170 -13.43 2.61 2.10
C ALA A 170 -13.95 1.40 2.90
N LEU A 171 -14.27 1.57 4.19
CA LEU A 171 -14.85 0.49 4.99
C LEU A 171 -16.23 0.10 4.47
N THR A 172 -17.06 1.08 4.15
CA THR A 172 -18.40 0.85 3.57
C THR A 172 -18.29 0.06 2.27
N PHE A 173 -17.34 0.43 1.41
CA PHE A 173 -17.08 -0.30 0.17
C PHE A 173 -16.63 -1.74 0.43
N LEU A 174 -15.62 -1.96 1.28
CA LEU A 174 -15.12 -3.30 1.58
C LEU A 174 -16.18 -4.20 2.24
N TRP A 175 -17.07 -3.62 3.06
CA TRP A 175 -18.20 -4.33 3.63
C TRP A 175 -19.20 -4.79 2.58
N ARG A 176 -19.50 -3.96 1.57
CA ARG A 176 -20.37 -4.35 0.45
C ARG A 176 -19.74 -5.48 -0.35
N VAL A 177 -18.46 -5.39 -0.69
CA VAL A 177 -17.73 -6.46 -1.41
C VAL A 177 -17.76 -7.77 -0.62
N ARG A 178 -17.49 -7.70 0.69
CA ARG A 178 -17.51 -8.88 1.56
C ARG A 178 -18.90 -9.51 1.67
N ASN A 179 -19.95 -8.69 1.75
CA ASN A 179 -21.32 -9.19 1.76
C ASN A 179 -21.66 -9.93 0.46
N GLU A 180 -21.33 -9.34 -0.69
CA GLU A 180 -21.54 -9.99 -1.99
C GLU A 180 -20.78 -11.31 -2.11
N LEU A 181 -19.52 -11.37 -1.65
CA LEU A 181 -18.76 -12.62 -1.60
C LEU A 181 -19.50 -13.71 -0.83
N HIS A 182 -20.05 -13.37 0.33
CA HIS A 182 -20.76 -14.33 1.18
C HIS A 182 -22.10 -14.75 0.59
N PHE A 183 -22.86 -13.82 -0.01
CA PHE A 183 -24.12 -14.13 -0.67
C PHE A 183 -23.90 -15.05 -1.89
N LEU A 184 -22.91 -14.74 -2.73
CA LEU A 184 -22.58 -15.55 -3.90
C LEU A 184 -22.02 -16.93 -3.53
N SER A 185 -21.18 -17.00 -2.50
CA SER A 185 -20.57 -18.27 -2.08
C SER A 185 -21.52 -19.14 -1.24
N GLY A 186 -22.55 -18.55 -0.63
CA GLY A 186 -23.45 -19.25 0.32
C GLY A 186 -22.79 -19.65 1.65
N HIS A 187 -21.52 -19.31 1.84
CA HIS A 187 -20.73 -19.59 3.03
C HIS A 187 -19.72 -18.46 3.27
N LYS A 188 -19.04 -18.49 4.42
CA LYS A 188 -17.93 -17.58 4.73
C LYS A 188 -16.84 -17.71 3.68
N ASN A 189 -16.61 -16.64 2.92
CA ASN A 189 -15.58 -16.55 1.90
C ASN A 189 -15.07 -15.11 1.84
N ASP A 190 -13.85 -14.89 2.33
CA ASP A 190 -13.25 -13.56 2.36
C ASP A 190 -12.30 -13.33 1.16
N VAL A 191 -12.17 -14.28 0.22
CA VAL A 191 -11.23 -14.20 -0.92
C VAL A 191 -11.95 -13.74 -2.18
N LEU A 192 -11.52 -12.58 -2.70
CA LEU A 192 -12.00 -12.02 -3.95
C LEU A 192 -11.25 -12.65 -5.13
N SER A 193 -11.58 -13.92 -5.44
CA SER A 193 -10.92 -14.68 -6.50
C SER A 193 -11.25 -14.15 -7.89
N HIS A 194 -10.36 -14.39 -8.85
CA HIS A 194 -10.51 -13.97 -10.24
C HIS A 194 -11.83 -14.46 -10.82
N ALA A 195 -12.28 -15.68 -10.46
CA ALA A 195 -13.55 -16.23 -10.91
C ALA A 195 -14.79 -15.48 -10.39
N LEU A 196 -14.73 -14.94 -9.17
CA LEU A 196 -15.86 -14.26 -8.53
C LEU A 196 -15.92 -12.75 -8.89
N GLN A 197 -14.79 -12.15 -9.24
CA GLN A 197 -14.67 -10.72 -9.51
C GLN A 197 -15.68 -10.19 -10.56
N PRO A 198 -15.89 -10.83 -11.74
CA PRO A 198 -16.84 -10.32 -12.73
C PRO A 198 -18.28 -10.32 -12.25
N GLU A 199 -18.68 -11.34 -11.48
CA GLU A 199 -20.05 -11.45 -10.98
C GLU A 199 -20.31 -10.44 -9.85
N ILE A 200 -19.36 -10.30 -8.92
CA ILE A 200 -19.42 -9.27 -7.87
C ILE A 200 -19.46 -7.88 -8.48
N ALA A 201 -18.63 -7.60 -9.50
CA ALA A 201 -18.65 -6.33 -10.21
C ALA A 201 -20.05 -6.03 -10.79
N ARG A 202 -20.69 -7.01 -11.45
CA ARG A 202 -22.05 -6.84 -11.97
C ARG A 202 -23.07 -6.59 -10.87
N ASN A 203 -23.05 -7.37 -9.78
CA ASN A 203 -23.99 -7.21 -8.66
C ASN A 203 -23.86 -5.84 -7.97
N LEU A 204 -22.63 -5.31 -7.90
CA LEU A 204 -22.37 -3.98 -7.35
C LEU A 204 -22.64 -2.84 -8.34
N GLY A 205 -23.08 -3.14 -9.56
CA GLY A 205 -23.51 -2.16 -10.57
C GLY A 205 -22.40 -1.68 -11.51
N TYR A 206 -21.26 -2.36 -11.58
CA TYR A 206 -20.21 -2.05 -12.54
C TYR A 206 -20.54 -2.59 -13.93
N ALA A 207 -20.48 -1.70 -14.92
CA ALA A 207 -20.69 -2.01 -16.33
C ALA A 207 -19.47 -1.59 -17.17
N ASP A 208 -19.31 -2.25 -18.31
CA ASP A 208 -18.30 -1.89 -19.31
C ASP A 208 -18.54 -0.46 -19.80
N ALA A 209 -17.48 0.34 -19.87
CA ALA A 209 -17.57 1.73 -20.31
C ALA A 209 -16.26 2.20 -20.92
N GLY A 210 -16.33 2.89 -22.06
CA GLY A 210 -15.15 3.51 -22.67
C GLY A 210 -14.04 2.53 -23.06
N GLY A 211 -14.37 1.27 -23.38
CA GLY A 211 -13.40 0.23 -23.72
C GLY A 211 -12.67 -0.39 -22.51
N VAL A 212 -13.12 -0.12 -21.29
CA VAL A 212 -12.65 -0.72 -20.04
C VAL A 212 -13.72 -1.66 -19.49
N LEU A 213 -13.32 -2.85 -19.04
CA LEU A 213 -14.25 -3.84 -18.50
C LEU A 213 -14.81 -3.40 -17.15
N GLY A 214 -16.06 -3.76 -16.85
CA GLY A 214 -16.71 -3.47 -15.57
C GLY A 214 -15.91 -4.04 -14.39
N VAL A 215 -15.31 -5.23 -14.57
CA VAL A 215 -14.43 -5.85 -13.57
C VAL A 215 -13.13 -5.07 -13.33
N GLU A 216 -12.54 -4.49 -14.37
CA GLU A 216 -11.33 -3.66 -14.24
C GLU A 216 -11.64 -2.36 -13.48
N ARG A 217 -12.80 -1.75 -13.75
CA ARG A 217 -13.28 -0.58 -13.01
C ARG A 217 -13.53 -0.91 -11.55
N PHE A 218 -14.18 -2.02 -11.27
CA PHE A 218 -14.42 -2.53 -9.92
C PHE A 218 -13.12 -2.77 -9.17
N MET A 219 -12.18 -3.51 -9.76
CA MET A 219 -10.90 -3.81 -9.11
C MET A 219 -10.03 -2.57 -8.92
N ARG A 220 -10.10 -1.59 -9.83
CA ARG A 220 -9.46 -0.28 -9.64
C ARG A 220 -10.01 0.45 -8.41
N GLU A 221 -11.33 0.48 -8.25
CA GLU A 221 -11.97 1.10 -7.08
C GLU A 221 -11.65 0.34 -5.78
N TYR A 222 -11.61 -0.99 -5.84
CA TYR A 222 -11.16 -1.82 -4.73
C TYR A 222 -9.76 -1.45 -4.27
N TYR A 223 -8.78 -1.35 -5.18
CA TYR A 223 -7.41 -0.98 -4.83
C TYR A 223 -7.31 0.45 -4.28
N LEU A 224 -8.09 1.39 -4.80
CA LEU A 224 -8.14 2.75 -4.25
C LEU A 224 -8.61 2.76 -2.78
N HIS A 225 -9.65 1.99 -2.46
CA HIS A 225 -10.13 1.86 -1.08
C HIS A 225 -9.17 1.07 -0.18
N ALA A 226 -8.63 -0.05 -0.64
CA ALA A 226 -7.65 -0.83 0.10
C ALA A 226 -6.40 0.01 0.46
N ARG A 227 -5.93 0.85 -0.48
CA ARG A 227 -4.83 1.79 -0.24
C ARG A 227 -5.14 2.80 0.85
N VAL A 228 -6.36 3.33 0.90
CA VAL A 228 -6.80 4.25 1.97
C VAL A 228 -6.74 3.55 3.33
N ILE A 229 -7.31 2.35 3.44
CA ILE A 229 -7.30 1.57 4.69
C ILE A 229 -5.86 1.29 5.13
N HIS A 230 -5.02 0.82 4.22
CA HIS A 230 -3.64 0.50 4.52
C HIS A 230 -2.87 1.73 5.04
N ARG A 231 -3.05 2.88 4.40
CA ARG A 231 -2.39 4.15 4.77
C ARG A 231 -2.84 4.65 6.14
N VAL A 232 -4.15 4.72 6.37
CA VAL A 232 -4.71 5.21 7.65
C VAL A 232 -4.28 4.30 8.80
N ALA A 233 -4.34 2.98 8.59
CA ALA A 233 -3.87 2.01 9.57
C ALA A 233 -2.37 2.17 9.86
N ARG A 234 -1.52 2.27 8.82
CA ARG A 234 -0.07 2.48 8.97
C ARG A 234 0.25 3.73 9.77
N ARG A 235 -0.36 4.87 9.43
CA ARG A 235 -0.15 6.15 10.14
C ARG A 235 -0.58 6.06 11.60
N LEU A 236 -1.74 5.47 11.88
CA LEU A 236 -2.23 5.35 13.25
C LEU A 236 -1.36 4.42 14.11
N ILE A 237 -0.88 3.32 13.53
CA ILE A 237 0.08 2.41 14.18
C ILE A 237 1.42 3.11 14.43
N ALA A 238 1.96 3.83 13.44
CA ALA A 238 3.19 4.60 13.59
C ALA A 238 3.07 5.65 14.70
N ARG A 239 1.93 6.36 14.76
CA ARG A 239 1.64 7.30 15.85
C ARG A 239 1.58 6.62 17.22
N CYS A 240 1.07 5.38 17.30
CA CYS A 240 1.13 4.58 18.52
C CYS A 240 2.58 4.25 18.92
N GLN A 241 3.43 3.86 17.96
CA GLN A 241 4.85 3.54 18.19
C GLN A 241 5.64 4.76 18.70
N GLU A 242 5.43 5.94 18.12
CA GLU A 242 6.11 7.18 18.53
C GLU A 242 5.90 7.53 20.01
N THR A 243 4.73 7.19 20.56
CA THR A 243 4.44 7.44 21.98
C THR A 243 5.26 6.59 22.95
N LEU A 244 5.84 5.47 22.47
CA LEU A 244 6.76 4.64 23.25
C LEU A 244 8.19 5.16 23.12
N SER A 245 8.62 5.54 21.91
CA SER A 245 9.96 6.10 21.67
C SER A 245 10.22 7.36 22.49
N ARG A 246 9.22 8.25 22.62
CA ARG A 246 9.32 9.48 23.44
C ARG A 246 9.46 9.23 24.95
N ARG A 247 9.10 8.03 25.46
CA ARG A 247 9.34 7.66 26.87
C ARG A 247 10.78 7.20 27.13
N GLY A 248 11.48 6.70 26.11
CA GLY A 248 12.88 6.27 26.18
C GLY A 248 13.89 7.36 25.78
N SER A 249 13.45 8.42 25.10
CA SER A 249 14.33 9.45 24.51
C SER A 249 14.84 10.52 25.50
N ALA A 250 14.65 10.35 26.81
CA ALA A 250 15.38 11.15 27.80
C ALA A 250 16.90 10.89 27.75
N GLN A 251 17.34 9.84 27.03
CA GLN A 251 18.74 9.51 26.79
C GLN A 251 18.95 9.15 25.31
N ARG A 252 19.38 10.13 24.50
CA ARG A 252 20.34 9.99 23.38
C ARG A 252 20.46 11.36 22.72
N GLY A 253 21.69 11.84 22.56
CA GLY A 253 22.01 13.05 21.81
C GLY A 253 21.74 12.87 20.32
N LEU A 254 20.46 12.75 19.95
CA LEU A 254 20.01 12.70 18.58
C LEU A 254 20.30 14.06 17.94
N ARG A 255 21.15 14.06 16.93
CA ARG A 255 21.51 15.27 16.19
C ARG A 255 20.30 15.76 15.41
N GLN A 256 19.65 16.79 15.92
CA GLN A 256 18.75 17.62 15.14
C GLN A 256 19.59 18.37 14.11
N GLN A 257 19.35 18.11 12.82
CA GLN A 257 20.02 18.79 11.74
C GLN A 257 19.00 19.64 10.97
N ALA A 258 19.10 20.95 11.09
CA ALA A 258 18.40 21.86 10.20
C ALA A 258 18.93 21.66 8.77
N LEU A 259 18.02 21.46 7.84
CA LEU A 259 18.32 21.40 6.42
C LEU A 259 17.93 22.73 5.78
N ALA A 260 18.35 22.92 4.53
CA ALA A 260 17.76 23.97 3.69
C ALA A 260 16.25 23.71 3.51
N ASP A 261 15.56 24.64 2.84
CA ASP A 261 14.18 24.45 2.38
C ASP A 261 13.11 24.36 3.48
N GLY A 262 13.42 24.80 4.71
CA GLY A 262 12.48 24.76 5.83
C GLY A 262 12.24 23.34 6.37
N LEU A 263 13.20 22.44 6.18
CA LEU A 263 13.14 21.05 6.61
C LEU A 263 14.09 20.76 7.77
N LEU A 264 13.72 19.75 8.56
CA LEU A 264 14.49 19.27 9.69
C LEU A 264 14.65 17.76 9.61
N PHE A 265 15.88 17.28 9.76
CA PHE A 265 16.14 15.87 10.01
C PHE A 265 16.23 15.59 11.51
N PHE A 266 15.37 14.69 11.99
CA PHE A 266 15.30 14.29 13.39
C PHE A 266 14.78 12.86 13.54
N ASP A 267 15.50 12.05 14.32
CA ASP A 267 15.15 10.65 14.66
C ASP A 267 14.89 9.76 13.42
N GLY A 268 15.78 9.84 12.43
CA GLY A 268 15.64 9.05 11.19
C GLY A 268 14.49 9.49 10.28
N ARG A 269 13.88 10.66 10.54
CA ARG A 269 12.76 11.20 9.77
C ARG A 269 12.97 12.65 9.34
N LEU A 270 12.35 13.03 8.22
CA LEU A 270 12.21 14.42 7.81
C LEU A 270 10.92 15.03 8.33
N HIS A 271 11.03 16.27 8.81
CA HIS A 271 9.94 17.08 9.34
C HIS A 271 9.97 18.46 8.69
N ALA A 272 8.81 19.12 8.60
CA ALA A 272 8.77 20.55 8.36
C ALA A 272 9.21 21.31 9.63
N VAL A 273 9.92 22.42 9.48
CA VAL A 273 10.32 23.29 10.60
C VAL A 273 9.10 24.00 11.20
N GLU A 274 8.20 24.49 10.34
CA GLU A 274 6.92 25.09 10.73
C GLU A 274 5.76 24.16 10.36
N PRO A 275 4.70 24.07 11.19
CA PRO A 275 3.51 23.32 10.84
C PRO A 275 2.74 23.99 9.69
N GLY A 276 2.04 23.19 8.90
CA GLY A 276 1.22 23.66 7.78
C GLY A 276 1.99 23.82 6.46
N ASP A 277 1.29 24.29 5.44
CA ASP A 277 1.76 24.29 4.04
C ASP A 277 2.61 25.50 3.64
N ARG A 278 2.90 26.41 4.58
CA ARG A 278 3.60 27.67 4.32
C ARG A 278 4.93 27.44 3.59
N ILE A 279 5.71 26.44 4.02
CA ILE A 279 6.98 26.13 3.38
C ILE A 279 6.81 25.84 1.88
N PHE A 280 5.73 25.15 1.48
CA PHE A 280 5.44 24.82 0.09
C PHE A 280 4.81 25.99 -0.66
N ARG A 281 3.99 26.82 -0.01
CA ARG A 281 3.42 28.02 -0.65
C ARG A 281 4.49 29.07 -0.98
N GLU A 282 5.52 29.20 -0.15
CA GLU A 282 6.65 30.10 -0.39
C GLU A 282 7.53 29.64 -1.56
N ASP A 283 7.80 28.33 -1.64
CA ASP A 283 8.54 27.73 -2.75
C ASP A 283 7.94 26.34 -3.07
N PRO A 284 7.07 26.24 -4.09
CA PRO A 284 6.45 24.98 -4.48
C PRO A 284 7.47 23.89 -4.81
N ALA A 285 8.67 24.22 -5.32
CA ALA A 285 9.70 23.24 -5.64
C ALA A 285 10.13 22.40 -4.42
N ARG A 286 9.91 22.91 -3.21
CA ARG A 286 10.16 22.18 -1.95
C ARG A 286 9.36 20.88 -1.85
N LEU A 287 8.21 20.75 -2.53
CA LEU A 287 7.49 19.48 -2.62
C LEU A 287 8.35 18.37 -3.22
N MET A 288 9.15 18.67 -4.26
CA MET A 288 10.11 17.71 -4.83
C MET A 288 11.38 17.61 -3.98
N LYS A 289 11.85 18.72 -3.40
CA LYS A 289 13.05 18.73 -2.54
C LYS A 289 12.90 17.84 -1.31
N VAL A 290 11.69 17.71 -0.75
CA VAL A 290 11.44 16.77 0.35
C VAL A 290 11.87 15.35 -0.03
N PHE A 291 11.43 14.84 -1.17
CA PHE A 291 11.79 13.49 -1.63
C PHE A 291 13.27 13.39 -2.01
N TRP A 292 13.84 14.45 -2.57
CA TRP A 292 15.26 14.51 -2.85
C TRP A 292 16.13 14.45 -1.58
N HIS A 293 15.76 15.20 -0.53
CA HIS A 293 16.43 15.12 0.78
C HIS A 293 16.22 13.75 1.43
N ALA A 294 14.99 13.22 1.40
CA ALA A 294 14.67 11.90 1.94
C ALA A 294 15.53 10.83 1.29
N HIS A 295 15.63 10.88 -0.04
CA HIS A 295 16.42 9.99 -0.86
C HIS A 295 17.90 10.04 -0.49
N ARG A 296 18.49 11.25 -0.47
CA ARG A 296 19.92 11.44 -0.17
C ARG A 296 20.29 11.04 1.26
N LEU A 297 19.39 11.26 2.22
CA LEU A 297 19.61 10.94 3.63
C LEU A 297 19.20 9.51 4.00
N GLY A 298 18.54 8.79 3.10
CA GLY A 298 18.02 7.44 3.37
C GLY A 298 16.99 7.40 4.49
N CYS A 299 16.13 8.42 4.61
CA CYS A 299 15.23 8.58 5.76
C CYS A 299 13.74 8.65 5.39
N GLU A 300 12.88 8.29 6.33
CA GLU A 300 11.43 8.34 6.13
C GLU A 300 10.88 9.76 6.32
N LEU A 301 9.68 10.00 5.83
CA LEU A 301 8.95 11.23 6.16
C LEU A 301 8.25 11.07 7.53
N SER A 302 8.07 12.18 8.24
CA SER A 302 7.16 12.21 9.38
C SER A 302 5.71 12.23 8.92
N ILE A 303 4.80 11.69 9.73
CA ILE A 303 3.37 11.62 9.41
C ILE A 303 2.80 13.02 9.16
N ASP A 304 3.23 14.01 9.93
CA ASP A 304 2.77 15.38 9.79
C ASP A 304 3.28 16.00 8.47
N LEU A 305 4.53 15.73 8.08
CA LEU A 305 5.05 16.17 6.77
C LEU A 305 4.30 15.50 5.61
N GLU A 306 4.01 14.20 5.70
CA GLU A 306 3.19 13.49 4.70
C GLU A 306 1.83 14.15 4.49
N ARG A 307 1.14 14.54 5.58
CA ARG A 307 -0.18 15.18 5.52
C ARG A 307 -0.11 16.55 4.86
N VAL A 308 0.87 17.36 5.25
CA VAL A 308 1.05 18.70 4.66
C VAL A 308 1.32 18.58 3.16
N ILE A 309 2.09 17.58 2.71
CA ILE A 309 2.30 17.32 1.28
C ILE A 309 0.97 16.99 0.57
N GLU A 310 0.15 16.10 1.15
CA GLU A 310 -1.15 15.71 0.57
C GLU A 310 -2.17 16.86 0.51
N GLU A 311 -2.05 17.82 1.43
CA GLU A 311 -2.84 19.06 1.47
C GLU A 311 -2.35 20.10 0.47
N SER A 312 -1.09 20.01 0.04
CA SER A 312 -0.41 20.97 -0.85
C SER A 312 -0.32 20.50 -2.31
N LEU A 313 -1.02 19.42 -2.68
CA LEU A 313 -0.99 18.87 -4.04
C LEU A 313 -1.57 19.82 -5.10
N ASP A 314 -2.34 20.83 -4.69
CA ASP A 314 -2.83 21.91 -5.55
C ASP A 314 -1.69 22.78 -6.11
N LEU A 315 -0.55 22.84 -5.42
CA LEU A 315 0.63 23.60 -5.86
C LEU A 315 1.41 22.91 -7.00
N ILE A 316 1.09 21.65 -7.31
CA ILE A 316 1.65 20.92 -8.46
C ILE A 316 0.83 21.27 -9.71
N ASP A 317 1.01 22.50 -10.18
CA ASP A 317 0.36 23.06 -11.36
C ASP A 317 1.24 22.91 -12.63
N GLU A 318 0.80 23.49 -13.74
CA GLU A 318 1.56 23.47 -15.00
C GLU A 318 2.93 24.14 -14.90
N ARG A 319 3.08 25.17 -14.04
CA ARG A 319 4.37 25.85 -13.84
C ARG A 319 5.34 24.94 -13.11
N PHE A 320 4.86 24.25 -12.07
CA PHE A 320 5.64 23.23 -11.38
C PHE A 320 6.05 22.09 -12.32
N GLN A 321 5.13 21.59 -13.13
CA GLN A 321 5.39 20.49 -14.10
C GLN A 321 6.41 20.85 -15.19
N ARG A 322 6.54 22.14 -15.54
CA ARG A 322 7.51 22.64 -16.54
C ARG A 322 8.82 23.16 -15.91
N SER A 323 8.96 23.09 -14.58
CA SER A 323 10.13 23.65 -13.90
C SER A 323 11.40 22.80 -14.15
N ALA A 324 12.44 23.44 -14.68
CA ALA A 324 13.74 22.80 -14.89
C ALA A 324 14.41 22.38 -13.58
N GLU A 325 14.19 23.12 -12.49
CA GLU A 325 14.68 22.78 -11.15
C GLU A 325 14.01 21.49 -10.65
N VAL A 326 12.68 21.40 -10.75
CA VAL A 326 11.92 20.21 -10.32
C VAL A 326 12.31 18.98 -11.13
N ARG A 327 12.48 19.14 -12.46
CA ARG A 327 13.01 18.08 -13.31
C ARG A 327 14.40 17.62 -12.85
N ALA A 328 15.31 18.56 -12.59
CA ALA A 328 16.66 18.22 -12.15
C ALA A 328 16.66 17.44 -10.81
N LEU A 329 15.76 17.78 -9.89
CA LEU A 329 15.57 17.04 -8.63
C LEU A 329 15.06 15.62 -8.88
N LEU A 330 14.07 15.42 -9.75
CA LEU A 330 13.61 14.06 -10.10
C LEU A 330 14.73 13.24 -10.75
N LEU A 331 15.46 13.81 -11.71
CA LEU A 331 16.57 13.12 -12.36
C LEU A 331 17.68 12.78 -11.35
N ALA A 332 17.94 13.66 -10.37
CA ALA A 332 18.88 13.37 -9.30
C ALA A 332 18.42 12.22 -8.39
N ILE A 333 17.11 12.09 -8.12
CA ILE A 333 16.56 10.92 -7.42
C ILE A 333 16.77 9.66 -8.27
N CYS A 334 16.46 9.70 -9.56
CA CYS A 334 16.58 8.54 -10.45
C CYS A 334 18.04 8.13 -10.74
N ARG A 335 19.00 9.03 -10.60
CA ARG A 335 20.43 8.77 -10.87
C ARG A 335 21.14 8.03 -9.74
N ASN A 336 20.76 8.27 -8.49
CA ASN A 336 21.49 7.78 -7.32
C ASN A 336 20.85 6.50 -6.79
N TRP A 337 21.54 5.37 -6.95
CA TRP A 337 21.07 4.07 -6.49
C TRP A 337 20.95 3.96 -4.96
N GLY A 338 20.09 3.06 -4.48
CA GLY A 338 20.01 2.64 -3.07
C GLY A 338 18.64 2.84 -2.44
N ARG A 339 17.79 3.67 -3.03
CA ARG A 339 16.44 3.95 -2.53
C ARG A 339 15.50 4.58 -3.56
N VAL A 340 15.79 4.43 -4.85
CA VAL A 340 15.02 5.01 -5.96
C VAL A 340 13.60 4.48 -5.96
N ALA A 341 13.43 3.15 -5.91
CA ALA A 341 12.10 2.53 -5.95
C ALA A 341 11.25 2.96 -4.76
N THR A 342 11.84 2.94 -3.56
CA THR A 342 11.18 3.40 -2.32
C THR A 342 10.80 4.88 -2.41
N THR A 343 11.68 5.75 -2.91
CA THR A 343 11.39 7.19 -3.03
C THR A 343 10.26 7.43 -4.05
N LEU A 344 10.29 6.77 -5.21
CA LEU A 344 9.21 6.89 -6.21
C LEU A 344 7.88 6.33 -5.67
N ARG A 345 7.92 5.25 -4.88
CA ARG A 345 6.74 4.68 -4.22
C ARG A 345 6.16 5.65 -3.20
N GLU A 346 6.99 6.31 -2.39
CA GLU A 346 6.55 7.37 -1.45
C GLU A 346 5.93 8.56 -2.21
N MET A 347 6.56 9.02 -3.30
CA MET A 347 6.02 10.08 -4.15
C MET A 347 4.67 9.67 -4.78
N HIS A 348 4.52 8.41 -5.20
CA HIS A 348 3.28 7.87 -5.76
C HIS A 348 2.18 7.80 -4.71
N GLU A 349 2.49 7.26 -3.52
CA GLU A 349 1.53 7.14 -2.42
C GLU A 349 1.01 8.51 -1.98
N LEU A 350 1.88 9.52 -1.86
CA LEU A 350 1.48 10.88 -1.51
C LEU A 350 0.85 11.65 -2.68
N GLY A 351 0.72 11.05 -3.86
CA GLY A 351 0.09 11.64 -5.04
C GLY A 351 0.96 12.64 -5.81
N VAL A 352 2.17 12.92 -5.31
CA VAL A 352 3.13 13.88 -5.91
C VAL A 352 3.57 13.39 -7.29
N LEU A 353 3.93 12.12 -7.43
CA LEU A 353 4.41 11.56 -8.70
C LEU A 353 3.33 11.62 -9.78
N GLY A 354 2.10 11.22 -9.45
CA GLY A 354 0.96 11.26 -10.39
C GLY A 354 0.50 12.66 -10.76
N ARG A 355 0.67 13.64 -9.87
CA ARG A 355 0.41 15.06 -10.18
C ARG A 355 1.51 15.69 -11.02
N TYR A 356 2.77 15.31 -10.79
CA TYR A 356 3.91 15.79 -11.56
C TYR A 356 3.97 15.18 -12.97
N LEU A 357 3.64 13.89 -13.09
CA LEU A 357 3.55 13.13 -14.34
C LEU A 357 2.11 12.61 -14.52
N PRO A 358 1.17 13.41 -15.07
CA PRO A 358 -0.23 13.00 -15.24
C PRO A 358 -0.42 11.69 -16.01
N GLU A 359 0.46 11.39 -16.97
CA GLU A 359 0.45 10.15 -17.75
C GLU A 359 0.74 8.93 -16.85
N TRP A 360 1.65 9.07 -15.88
CA TRP A 360 1.84 8.09 -14.81
C TRP A 360 0.63 8.05 -13.88
N GLY A 361 0.10 9.21 -13.49
CA GLY A 361 -1.09 9.31 -12.64
C GLY A 361 -2.28 8.51 -13.20
N ALA A 362 -2.43 8.44 -14.51
CA ALA A 362 -3.47 7.66 -15.18
C ALA A 362 -3.34 6.14 -14.96
N LEU A 363 -2.13 5.63 -14.71
CA LEU A 363 -1.85 4.21 -14.38
C LEU A 363 -2.19 3.84 -12.93
N THR A 364 -2.49 4.82 -12.07
CA THR A 364 -2.78 4.59 -10.65
C THR A 364 -3.92 3.59 -10.47
N CYS A 365 -3.61 2.46 -9.82
CA CYS A 365 -4.51 1.32 -9.63
C CYS A 365 -5.13 0.80 -10.94
N LEU A 366 -4.49 1.02 -12.09
CA LEU A 366 -5.01 0.56 -13.38
C LEU A 366 -4.89 -0.95 -13.47
N VAL A 367 -6.03 -1.63 -13.50
CA VAL A 367 -6.12 -3.09 -13.58
C VAL A 367 -6.24 -3.50 -15.04
N GLN A 368 -5.49 -4.52 -15.43
CA GLN A 368 -5.69 -5.26 -16.66
C GLN A 368 -6.16 -6.64 -16.26
N TYR A 369 -7.39 -6.97 -16.62
CA TYR A 369 -8.01 -8.21 -16.18
C TYR A 369 -7.61 -9.36 -17.12
N ASP A 370 -6.47 -9.98 -16.84
CA ASP A 370 -6.03 -11.22 -17.48
C ASP A 370 -5.28 -12.14 -16.49
N ALA A 371 -5.05 -13.38 -16.90
CA ALA A 371 -4.45 -14.42 -16.05
C ALA A 371 -2.97 -14.19 -15.70
N TYR A 372 -2.30 -13.20 -16.31
CA TYR A 372 -0.86 -13.00 -16.18
C TYR A 372 -0.50 -11.79 -15.30
N HIS A 373 -1.38 -10.80 -15.17
CA HIS A 373 -1.12 -9.61 -14.36
C HIS A 373 -1.50 -9.82 -12.88
N LYS A 374 -0.49 -10.03 -12.03
CA LYS A 374 -0.65 -10.13 -10.57
C LYS A 374 -0.82 -8.78 -9.88
N PHE A 375 -0.38 -7.70 -10.52
CA PHE A 375 -0.32 -6.34 -9.97
C PHE A 375 -0.97 -5.34 -10.94
N SER A 376 -1.44 -4.20 -10.42
CA SER A 376 -1.85 -3.07 -11.26
C SER A 376 -0.66 -2.47 -12.02
N ALA A 377 -0.92 -1.77 -13.13
CA ALA A 377 0.12 -1.27 -14.03
C ALA A 377 1.16 -0.35 -13.33
N ASP A 378 0.71 0.53 -12.43
CA ASP A 378 1.60 1.35 -11.62
C ASP A 378 2.51 0.52 -10.69
N GLN A 379 1.97 -0.51 -10.05
CA GLN A 379 2.76 -1.36 -9.15
C GLN A 379 3.74 -2.24 -9.90
N HIS A 380 3.35 -2.75 -11.06
CA HIS A 380 4.24 -3.46 -11.97
C HIS A 380 5.45 -2.60 -12.35
N SER A 381 5.23 -1.36 -12.82
CA SER A 381 6.32 -0.46 -13.17
C SER A 381 7.21 -0.10 -11.97
N LEU A 382 6.66 0.11 -10.77
CA LEU A 382 7.45 0.35 -9.56
C LEU A 382 8.29 -0.87 -9.16
N LEU A 383 7.75 -2.09 -9.30
CA LEU A 383 8.47 -3.32 -9.04
C LEU A 383 9.57 -3.58 -10.09
N ALA A 384 9.35 -3.19 -11.35
CA ALA A 384 10.36 -3.26 -12.38
C ALA A 384 11.51 -2.26 -12.13
N VAL A 385 11.21 -1.06 -11.62
CA VAL A 385 12.23 -0.12 -11.13
C VAL A 385 13.01 -0.71 -9.94
N GLU A 386 12.33 -1.33 -8.98
CA GLU A 386 12.95 -2.01 -7.84
C GLU A 386 13.87 -3.16 -8.29
N THR A 387 13.47 -3.89 -9.32
CA THR A 387 14.28 -4.93 -9.94
C THR A 387 15.55 -4.36 -10.57
N LEU A 388 15.47 -3.24 -11.29
CA LEU A 388 16.66 -2.55 -11.82
C LEU A 388 17.58 -2.06 -10.70
N GLU A 389 17.02 -1.47 -9.65
CA GLU A 389 17.78 -0.99 -8.50
C GLU A 389 18.51 -2.13 -7.77
N SER A 390 17.92 -3.33 -7.68
CA SER A 390 18.56 -4.50 -7.07
C SER A 390 19.85 -4.95 -7.79
N LEU A 391 20.02 -4.57 -9.06
CA LEU A 391 21.21 -4.86 -9.86
C LEU A 391 22.33 -3.84 -9.63
N ALA A 392 22.07 -2.75 -8.89
CA ALA A 392 23.03 -1.69 -8.68
C ALA A 392 24.29 -2.16 -7.93
N PRO A 393 25.45 -1.51 -8.13
CA PRO A 393 26.70 -1.86 -7.48
C PRO A 393 26.54 -1.99 -5.95
N GLY A 394 26.99 -3.11 -5.40
CA GLY A 394 26.95 -3.39 -3.97
C GLY A 394 25.61 -3.94 -3.43
N GLN A 395 24.61 -4.15 -4.30
CA GLN A 395 23.28 -4.68 -3.90
C GLN A 395 22.99 -6.09 -4.43
N SER A 396 23.63 -6.52 -5.52
CA SER A 396 23.34 -7.79 -6.18
C SER A 396 24.28 -8.93 -5.77
N ALA A 397 23.72 -10.12 -5.56
CA ALA A 397 24.42 -11.42 -5.62
C ALA A 397 24.15 -12.17 -6.94
N GLU A 398 23.32 -11.60 -7.82
CA GLU A 398 22.92 -12.17 -9.11
C GLU A 398 24.00 -12.00 -10.19
N SER A 399 23.89 -12.82 -11.24
CA SER A 399 24.89 -13.05 -12.30
C SER A 399 25.72 -11.80 -12.64
N GLU A 400 27.04 -11.92 -12.51
CA GLU A 400 28.02 -10.87 -12.79
C GLU A 400 27.82 -10.18 -14.16
N GLY A 401 27.16 -10.86 -15.13
CA GLY A 401 26.87 -10.34 -16.46
C GLY A 401 25.88 -9.16 -16.50
N ILE A 402 24.64 -9.34 -16.01
CA ILE A 402 23.58 -8.30 -16.12
C ILE A 402 23.92 -7.06 -15.29
N ALA A 403 24.43 -7.27 -14.06
CA ALA A 403 24.88 -6.18 -13.21
C ALA A 403 25.99 -5.36 -13.87
N ARG A 404 26.92 -6.01 -14.60
CA ARG A 404 27.95 -5.32 -15.38
C ARG A 404 27.35 -4.44 -16.49
N VAL A 405 26.32 -4.90 -17.21
CA VAL A 405 25.66 -4.08 -18.22
C VAL A 405 25.09 -2.79 -17.62
N LEU A 406 24.50 -2.87 -16.41
CA LEU A 406 24.01 -1.68 -15.70
C LEU A 406 25.13 -0.68 -15.40
N THR A 407 26.34 -1.14 -15.04
CA THR A 407 27.48 -0.23 -14.79
C THR A 407 27.99 0.49 -16.03
N GLU A 408 27.68 -0.01 -17.23
CA GLU A 408 28.06 0.60 -18.50
C GLU A 408 27.01 1.60 -19.03
N VAL A 409 25.86 1.75 -18.34
CA VAL A 409 24.83 2.74 -18.68
C VAL A 409 25.27 4.12 -18.24
N GLU A 410 25.43 5.04 -19.19
CA GLU A 410 25.92 6.40 -18.93
C GLU A 410 24.89 7.30 -18.24
N LYS A 411 23.59 7.11 -18.54
CA LYS A 411 22.48 7.92 -18.02
C LYS A 411 21.44 7.04 -17.31
N PRO A 412 21.75 6.50 -16.12
CA PRO A 412 20.85 5.59 -15.39
C PRO A 412 19.49 6.23 -15.07
N GLU A 413 19.43 7.55 -14.88
CA GLU A 413 18.16 8.25 -14.66
C GLU A 413 17.17 8.11 -15.83
N LEU A 414 17.66 8.00 -17.08
CA LEU A 414 16.81 7.80 -18.24
C LEU A 414 16.31 6.35 -18.34
N LEU A 415 17.13 5.38 -17.94
CA LEU A 415 16.70 3.99 -17.81
C LEU A 415 15.59 3.86 -16.78
N ILE A 416 15.73 4.50 -15.61
CA ILE A 416 14.71 4.47 -14.55
C ILE A 416 13.41 5.15 -15.00
N LEU A 417 13.50 6.34 -15.62
CA LEU A 417 12.30 7.01 -16.15
C LEU A 417 11.66 6.23 -17.30
N GLY A 418 12.47 5.67 -18.20
CA GLY A 418 12.01 4.81 -19.27
C GLY A 418 11.30 3.57 -18.74
N MET A 419 11.84 2.94 -17.69
CA MET A 419 11.20 1.83 -17.00
C MET A 419 9.89 2.24 -16.32
N LEU A 420 9.87 3.34 -15.58
CA LEU A 420 8.66 3.83 -14.93
C LEU A 420 7.54 4.11 -15.95
N LEU A 421 7.92 4.57 -17.15
CA LEU A 421 6.97 5.05 -18.17
C LEU A 421 6.76 4.09 -19.35
N HIS A 422 7.38 2.90 -19.35
CA HIS A 422 7.37 2.00 -20.52
C HIS A 422 5.94 1.63 -20.96
N ASP A 423 5.03 1.53 -20.00
CA ASP A 423 3.68 1.04 -20.16
C ASP A 423 2.59 2.13 -20.09
N ILE A 424 2.96 3.43 -20.19
CA ILE A 424 2.00 4.56 -20.04
C ILE A 424 0.81 4.52 -21.00
N GLY A 425 0.95 3.84 -22.14
CA GLY A 425 -0.15 3.68 -23.09
C GLY A 425 -1.27 2.77 -22.60
N LYS A 426 -1.05 1.95 -21.56
CA LYS A 426 -2.08 1.05 -21.00
C LYS A 426 -3.30 1.82 -20.50
N ALA A 427 -3.11 3.05 -20.02
CA ALA A 427 -4.19 3.95 -19.63
C ALA A 427 -5.16 4.31 -20.78
N LYS A 428 -4.79 4.02 -22.03
CA LYS A 428 -5.60 4.25 -23.22
C LYS A 428 -6.18 2.95 -23.82
N GLY A 429 -6.06 1.82 -23.13
CA GLY A 429 -6.58 0.52 -23.54
C GLY A 429 -5.66 -0.23 -24.52
N HIS A 430 -6.24 -1.13 -25.33
CA HIS A 430 -5.53 -2.01 -26.28
C HIS A 430 -4.57 -1.27 -27.22
N GLY A 431 -3.46 -1.91 -27.61
CA GLY A 431 -2.44 -1.29 -28.47
C GLY A 431 -1.59 -0.26 -27.72
N HIS A 432 -1.17 -0.60 -26.50
CA HIS A 432 -0.58 0.36 -25.58
C HIS A 432 0.75 0.95 -26.08
N VAL A 433 1.54 0.22 -26.87
CA VAL A 433 2.79 0.77 -27.45
C VAL A 433 2.49 1.99 -28.34
N GLU A 434 1.59 1.83 -29.33
CA GLU A 434 1.21 2.89 -30.26
C GLU A 434 0.59 4.10 -29.54
N LYS A 435 -0.20 3.82 -28.50
CA LYS A 435 -0.83 4.85 -27.66
C LYS A 435 0.15 5.51 -26.68
N GLY A 436 1.22 4.84 -26.31
CA GLY A 436 2.27 5.34 -25.42
C GLY A 436 3.16 6.38 -26.10
N ILE A 437 3.45 6.22 -27.39
CA ILE A 437 4.31 7.13 -28.18
C ILE A 437 3.85 8.60 -28.11
N PRO A 438 2.59 8.97 -28.41
CA PRO A 438 2.15 10.37 -28.31
C PRO A 438 2.17 10.89 -26.87
N LEU A 439 1.92 10.02 -25.87
CA LEU A 439 1.97 10.39 -24.45
C LEU A 439 3.40 10.72 -24.00
N ILE A 440 4.37 9.86 -24.32
CA ILE A 440 5.77 10.11 -23.94
C ILE A 440 6.30 11.34 -24.66
N LYS A 441 5.94 11.57 -25.93
CA LYS A 441 6.32 12.78 -26.69
C LYS A 441 5.80 14.06 -26.03
N ALA A 442 4.53 14.06 -25.62
CA ALA A 442 3.94 15.20 -24.91
C ALA A 442 4.60 15.41 -23.53
N LEU A 443 4.87 14.32 -22.81
CA LEU A 443 5.54 14.34 -21.51
C LEU A 443 6.95 14.92 -21.62
N VAL A 444 7.79 14.43 -22.54
CA VAL A 444 9.16 14.95 -22.70
C VAL A 444 9.17 16.40 -23.21
N ALA A 445 8.21 16.80 -24.06
CA ALA A 445 8.05 18.20 -24.45
C ALA A 445 7.71 19.10 -23.25
N ARG A 446 6.89 18.62 -22.30
CA ARG A 446 6.56 19.33 -21.06
C ARG A 446 7.74 19.38 -20.09
N LEU A 447 8.46 18.26 -19.91
CA LEU A 447 9.64 18.20 -19.05
C LEU A 447 10.80 19.02 -19.62
N GLY A 448 10.93 19.09 -20.94
CA GLY A 448 11.98 19.83 -21.66
C GLY A 448 13.42 19.36 -21.39
N PRO A 449 13.73 18.04 -21.36
CA PRO A 449 15.12 17.58 -21.28
C PRO A 449 15.88 17.89 -22.59
N PRO A 450 17.21 17.76 -22.61
CA PRO A 450 17.99 17.87 -23.85
C PRO A 450 17.45 16.96 -24.97
N PRO A 451 17.56 17.36 -26.26
CA PRO A 451 16.97 16.61 -27.38
C PRO A 451 17.38 15.14 -27.46
N GLU A 452 18.63 14.82 -27.15
CA GLU A 452 19.15 13.45 -27.14
C GLU A 452 18.47 12.60 -26.06
N GLU A 453 18.24 13.17 -24.87
CA GLU A 453 17.57 12.48 -23.75
C GLU A 453 16.08 12.30 -24.02
N ALA A 454 15.43 13.31 -24.61
CA ALA A 454 14.05 13.20 -25.06
C ALA A 454 13.89 12.06 -26.07
N THR A 455 14.83 11.96 -27.02
CA THR A 455 14.83 10.90 -28.04
C THR A 455 15.01 9.53 -27.41
N ALA A 456 15.94 9.39 -26.45
CA ALA A 456 16.16 8.14 -25.73
C ALA A 456 14.91 7.67 -24.95
N LEU A 457 14.22 8.57 -24.24
CA LEU A 457 12.99 8.23 -23.51
C LEU A 457 11.87 7.78 -24.46
N VAL A 458 11.67 8.49 -25.57
CA VAL A 458 10.69 8.10 -26.60
C VAL A 458 11.05 6.73 -27.17
N PHE A 459 12.34 6.48 -27.44
CA PHE A 459 12.83 5.19 -27.94
C PHE A 459 12.51 4.04 -26.97
N LEU A 460 12.82 4.19 -25.68
CA LEU A 460 12.58 3.15 -24.68
C LEU A 460 11.09 2.79 -24.58
N VAL A 461 10.19 3.78 -24.55
CA VAL A 461 8.74 3.52 -24.54
C VAL A 461 8.26 2.92 -25.86
N GLN A 462 8.78 3.37 -27.00
CA GLN A 462 8.37 2.85 -28.30
C GLN A 462 8.80 1.40 -28.53
N HIS A 463 9.96 1.01 -28.01
CA HIS A 463 10.59 -0.28 -28.33
C HIS A 463 10.61 -1.27 -27.15
N HIS A 464 9.95 -1.00 -26.03
CA HIS A 464 10.03 -1.85 -24.82
C HIS A 464 9.68 -3.33 -25.03
N LEU A 465 8.84 -3.67 -26.02
CA LEU A 465 8.53 -5.06 -26.37
C LEU A 465 9.46 -5.69 -27.42
N LEU A 466 10.39 -4.93 -28.00
CA LEU A 466 11.20 -5.39 -29.13
C LEU A 466 12.04 -6.61 -28.74
N MET A 467 12.82 -6.51 -27.65
CA MET A 467 13.72 -7.59 -27.25
C MET A 467 12.95 -8.79 -26.70
N SER A 468 11.87 -8.59 -25.94
CA SER A 468 11.04 -9.71 -25.46
C SER A 468 10.38 -10.46 -26.63
N HIS A 469 9.92 -9.76 -27.67
CA HIS A 469 9.41 -10.39 -28.88
C HIS A 469 10.49 -11.14 -29.67
N VAL A 470 11.70 -10.58 -29.79
CA VAL A 470 12.83 -11.26 -30.45
C VAL A 470 13.18 -12.54 -29.70
N ALA A 471 13.41 -12.45 -28.38
CA ALA A 471 13.79 -13.59 -27.54
C ALA A 471 12.73 -14.71 -27.53
N GLN A 472 11.44 -14.38 -27.62
CA GLN A 472 10.36 -15.37 -27.53
C GLN A 472 9.90 -15.93 -28.87
N ARG A 473 10.18 -15.26 -30.00
CA ARG A 473 9.54 -15.56 -31.29
C ARG A 473 10.50 -15.64 -32.48
N ARG A 474 11.79 -15.37 -32.30
CA ARG A 474 12.78 -15.35 -33.38
C ARG A 474 13.97 -16.26 -33.03
N ASP A 475 14.67 -16.68 -34.07
CA ASP A 475 15.96 -17.35 -33.94
C ASP A 475 17.05 -16.29 -33.70
N ILE A 476 17.74 -16.39 -32.57
CA ILE A 476 18.81 -15.46 -32.17
C ILE A 476 20.14 -15.77 -32.85
N ASP A 477 20.28 -16.98 -33.41
CA ASP A 477 21.44 -17.40 -34.19
C ASP A 477 21.35 -16.95 -35.66
N ASP A 478 20.18 -16.50 -36.12
CA ASP A 478 20.00 -15.91 -37.45
C ASP A 478 20.64 -14.50 -37.51
N PRO A 479 21.69 -14.29 -38.35
CA PRO A 479 22.34 -12.99 -38.49
C PRO A 479 21.36 -11.87 -38.86
N LYS A 480 20.27 -12.17 -39.59
CA LYS A 480 19.26 -11.16 -39.95
C LYS A 480 18.49 -10.65 -38.74
N THR A 481 18.22 -11.50 -37.76
CA THR A 481 17.58 -11.09 -36.50
C THR A 481 18.48 -10.11 -35.74
N VAL A 482 19.78 -10.44 -35.66
CA VAL A 482 20.79 -9.59 -35.02
C VAL A 482 20.94 -8.24 -35.75
N GLU A 483 21.02 -8.26 -37.08
CA GLU A 483 21.09 -7.05 -37.92
C GLU A 483 19.87 -6.15 -37.73
N GLN A 484 18.66 -6.72 -37.70
CA GLN A 484 17.42 -5.96 -37.48
C GLN A 484 17.39 -5.30 -36.09
N LEU A 485 17.82 -6.01 -35.05
CA LEU A 485 17.90 -5.47 -33.70
C LEU A 485 18.94 -4.34 -33.61
N ALA A 486 20.13 -4.54 -34.19
CA ALA A 486 21.19 -3.52 -34.25
C ALA A 486 20.75 -2.28 -35.04
N ALA A 487 20.05 -2.46 -36.15
CA ALA A 487 19.52 -1.36 -36.96
C ALA A 487 18.41 -0.57 -36.25
N ALA A 488 17.65 -1.21 -35.35
CA ALA A 488 16.63 -0.57 -34.54
C ALA A 488 17.22 0.24 -33.38
N THR A 489 18.22 -0.29 -32.67
CA THR A 489 18.81 0.38 -31.50
C THR A 489 19.81 1.48 -31.88
N ARG A 490 20.60 1.29 -32.96
CA ARG A 490 21.56 2.26 -33.55
C ARG A 490 22.69 2.77 -32.64
N ASP A 491 22.54 2.65 -31.32
CA ASP A 491 23.45 3.12 -30.28
C ASP A 491 23.62 2.00 -29.22
N PRO A 492 24.86 1.60 -28.88
CA PRO A 492 25.13 0.67 -27.79
C PRO A 492 24.44 1.05 -26.46
N GLN A 493 24.34 2.33 -26.12
CA GLN A 493 23.66 2.78 -24.90
C GLN A 493 22.16 2.46 -24.93
N TRP A 494 21.50 2.61 -26.08
CA TRP A 494 20.09 2.30 -26.24
C TRP A 494 19.84 0.80 -26.17
N LEU A 495 20.74 -0.01 -26.74
CA LEU A 495 20.68 -1.47 -26.61
C LEU A 495 20.82 -1.92 -25.15
N ARG A 496 21.78 -1.37 -24.40
CA ARG A 496 21.96 -1.70 -22.97
C ARG A 496 20.73 -1.36 -22.15
N MET A 497 20.19 -0.14 -22.33
CA MET A 497 19.00 0.29 -21.61
C MET A 497 17.79 -0.56 -21.97
N LEU A 498 17.59 -0.89 -23.24
CA LEU A 498 16.48 -1.74 -23.68
C LEU A 498 16.61 -3.18 -23.15
N TYR A 499 17.83 -3.72 -23.09
CA TYR A 499 18.11 -5.03 -22.52
C TYR A 499 17.75 -5.09 -21.03
N LEU A 500 18.26 -4.12 -20.25
CA LEU A 500 17.98 -4.02 -18.81
C LEU A 500 16.49 -3.81 -18.55
N LEU A 501 15.85 -2.95 -19.34
CA LEU A 501 14.41 -2.71 -19.25
C LEU A 501 13.63 -4.02 -19.50
N THR A 502 13.96 -4.74 -20.57
CA THR A 502 13.31 -6.01 -20.91
C THR A 502 13.50 -7.04 -19.80
N TYR A 503 14.72 -7.17 -19.27
CA TYR A 503 15.01 -8.08 -18.16
C TYR A 503 14.15 -7.78 -16.93
N ALA A 504 14.13 -6.52 -16.50
CA ALA A 504 13.42 -6.13 -15.29
C ALA A 504 11.89 -6.19 -15.46
N ASP A 505 11.35 -5.85 -16.63
CA ASP A 505 9.94 -6.01 -16.96
C ASP A 505 9.50 -7.48 -16.88
N MET A 506 10.28 -8.38 -17.50
CA MET A 506 10.02 -9.83 -17.47
C MET A 506 10.17 -10.46 -16.08
N LYS A 507 10.95 -9.86 -15.18
CA LYS A 507 11.11 -10.33 -13.80
C LYS A 507 10.03 -9.76 -12.86
N ALA A 508 9.52 -8.56 -13.14
CA ALA A 508 8.50 -7.88 -12.34
C ALA A 508 7.09 -8.51 -12.43
N VAL A 509 6.79 -9.27 -13.49
CA VAL A 509 5.51 -9.99 -13.64
C VAL A 509 5.31 -11.16 -12.65
N GLY A 510 6.36 -11.52 -11.88
CA GLY A 510 6.27 -12.40 -10.70
C GLY A 510 7.17 -13.64 -10.75
N PRO A 511 7.36 -14.31 -9.60
CA PRO A 511 8.25 -15.47 -9.49
C PRO A 511 7.81 -16.61 -10.43
N GLY A 512 8.76 -17.14 -11.19
CA GLY A 512 8.58 -18.27 -12.12
C GLY A 512 8.29 -17.90 -13.59
N VAL A 513 8.14 -16.61 -13.94
CA VAL A 513 7.90 -16.19 -15.34
C VAL A 513 9.19 -16.07 -16.16
N LEU A 514 10.30 -15.70 -15.52
CA LEU A 514 11.64 -15.79 -16.09
C LEU A 514 12.16 -17.21 -15.87
N THR A 515 11.96 -18.09 -16.86
CA THR A 515 12.59 -19.42 -16.86
C THR A 515 14.06 -19.29 -17.26
N SER A 516 14.92 -20.21 -16.84
CA SER A 516 16.34 -20.26 -17.25
C SER A 516 16.51 -20.27 -18.77
N TRP A 517 15.55 -20.81 -19.52
CA TRP A 517 15.49 -20.78 -20.99
C TRP A 517 15.13 -19.40 -21.59
N ARG A 518 14.41 -18.55 -20.87
CA ARG A 518 14.13 -17.16 -21.30
C ARG A 518 15.26 -16.19 -20.94
N ALA A 519 16.11 -16.59 -19.99
CA ALA A 519 17.24 -15.81 -19.50
C ALA A 519 18.57 -16.18 -20.19
N ALA A 520 18.72 -17.44 -20.60
CA ALA A 520 19.74 -17.90 -21.54
C ALA A 520 19.34 -17.48 -22.96
#